data_AF-A0A1G7E4K5-F1
#
_entry.id   AF-A0A1G7E4K5-F1
#
_cell.length_a   1.000
_cell.length_b   1.000
_cell.length_c   1.000
_cell.angle_alpha   90.00
_cell.angle_beta   90.00
_cell.angle_gamma   90.00
#
_symmetry.space_group_name_H-M   'P 1'
#
loop_
_entity.id
_entity.type
_entity.pdbx_description
1 polymer ?
#
loop_
_entity_poly.entity_id
_entity_poly.type
_entity_poly.pdbx_seq_one_letter_code
_entity_poly.pdbx_strand_id
1 'polypeptide(L)'
;MRVRLELHLNGHPPQGLPLELAWEEGGVRGLLRQDNPALGELVLPFRSRLEGLKLTPLPLPPPSLRVFGEAKPQGEGFLLSLEVELALPEGRTWGERAFLRLVEAIFALGMERALSQRAGLGV
;
A
#
# COMPACT_ATOMS: atom_id res chain seq x y z
N MET A 1 6.28 -9.92 0.44
CA MET A 1 6.98 -8.87 1.22
C MET A 1 5.97 -8.04 2.00
N ARG A 2 6.30 -7.58 3.22
CA ARG A 2 5.44 -6.73 4.08
C ARG A 2 6.12 -5.40 4.41
N VAL A 3 5.37 -4.31 4.38
CA VAL A 3 5.85 -2.95 4.69
C VAL A 3 4.89 -2.27 5.63
N ARG A 4 5.38 -1.58 6.66
CA ARG A 4 4.55 -0.80 7.59
C ARG A 4 4.56 0.69 7.21
N LEU A 5 3.40 1.33 7.25
CA LEU A 5 3.18 2.75 6.97
C LEU A 5 2.47 3.39 8.15
N GLU A 6 2.84 4.62 8.50
CA GLU A 6 2.06 5.45 9.41
C GLU A 6 1.50 6.68 8.68
N LEU A 7 0.18 6.79 8.65
CA LEU A 7 -0.55 7.84 7.96
C LEU A 7 -1.37 8.66 8.94
N HIS A 8 -1.14 9.97 8.93
CA HIS A 8 -1.97 10.93 9.64
C HIS A 8 -3.06 11.40 8.68
N LEU A 9 -4.30 11.03 8.98
CA LEU A 9 -5.47 11.50 8.26
C LEU A 9 -6.09 12.67 9.02
N ASN A 10 -5.63 13.87 8.67
CA ASN A 10 -6.16 15.13 9.21
C ASN A 10 -7.25 15.72 8.28
N GLY A 11 -8.09 14.89 7.67
CA GLY A 11 -9.13 15.35 6.72
C GLY A 11 -8.67 15.56 5.26
N HIS A 12 -7.40 15.26 4.95
CA HIS A 12 -6.84 15.32 3.59
C HIS A 12 -6.16 13.98 3.24
N PRO A 13 -6.16 13.56 1.97
CA PRO A 13 -5.42 12.37 1.55
C PRO A 13 -3.91 12.53 1.82
N PRO A 14 -3.19 11.45 2.13
CA PRO A 14 -1.75 11.50 2.40
C PRO A 14 -1.01 11.99 1.14
N GLN A 15 -0.40 13.16 1.23
CA GLN A 15 0.41 13.70 0.14
C GLN A 15 1.76 12.97 0.06
N GLY A 16 2.26 12.75 -1.16
CA GLY A 16 3.57 12.12 -1.41
C GLY A 16 3.58 10.59 -1.40
N LEU A 17 2.45 9.92 -1.18
CA LEU A 17 2.33 8.49 -1.44
C LEU A 17 1.81 8.24 -2.86
N PRO A 18 2.31 7.22 -3.57
CA PRO A 18 1.76 6.75 -4.84
C PRO A 18 0.40 6.02 -4.63
N LEU A 19 -0.47 6.54 -3.78
CA LEU A 19 -1.64 5.85 -3.25
C LEU A 19 -2.92 6.64 -3.54
N GLU A 20 -3.80 6.05 -4.34
CA GLU A 20 -5.16 6.53 -4.54
C GLU A 20 -6.07 5.84 -3.54
N LEU A 21 -6.84 6.61 -2.77
CA LEU A 21 -7.71 6.12 -1.72
C LEU A 21 -9.16 6.57 -1.95
N ALA A 22 -10.10 5.65 -1.81
CA ALA A 22 -11.51 5.94 -1.74
C ALA A 22 -12.15 5.21 -0.55
N TRP A 23 -12.90 5.97 0.25
CA TRP A 23 -13.74 5.42 1.30
C TRP A 23 -15.02 4.86 0.69
N GLU A 24 -15.37 3.64 1.06
CA GLU A 24 -16.65 3.00 0.72
C GLU A 24 -17.40 2.66 2.02
N GLU A 25 -18.70 2.39 1.94
CA GLU A 25 -19.46 1.92 3.09
C GLU A 25 -18.82 0.65 3.67
N GLY A 26 -18.29 0.78 4.90
CA GLY A 26 -17.65 -0.33 5.62
C GLY A 26 -16.18 -0.59 5.28
N GLY A 27 -15.48 0.28 4.54
CA GLY A 27 -14.06 0.05 4.26
C GLY A 27 -13.34 1.08 3.40
N VAL A 28 -12.15 0.67 2.93
CA VAL A 28 -11.25 1.46 2.09
C VAL A 28 -10.89 0.64 0.86
N ARG A 29 -10.93 1.27 -0.31
CA ARG A 29 -10.32 0.72 -1.53
C ARG A 29 -9.28 1.68 -2.07
N GLY A 30 -8.37 1.16 -2.88
CA GLY A 30 -7.37 2.01 -3.49
C GLY A 30 -6.49 1.33 -4.51
N LEU A 31 -5.59 2.12 -5.07
CA LEU A 31 -4.59 1.72 -6.03
C LEU A 31 -3.25 2.27 -5.57
N LEU A 32 -2.22 1.43 -5.60
CA LEU A 32 -0.84 1.89 -5.53
C LEU A 32 -0.27 1.94 -6.95
N ARG A 33 0.22 3.11 -7.37
CA ARG A 33 0.74 3.34 -8.73
C ARG A 33 2.21 3.75 -8.69
N GLN A 34 3.08 2.89 -9.18
CA GLN A 34 4.52 3.16 -9.21
C GLN A 34 5.03 3.13 -10.64
N ASP A 35 5.55 4.26 -11.11
CA ASP A 35 6.27 4.31 -12.36
C ASP A 35 7.65 3.67 -12.22
N ASN A 36 7.96 2.72 -13.09
CA ASN A 36 9.27 2.12 -13.20
C ASN A 36 9.81 2.25 -14.64
N PRO A 37 11.02 2.81 -14.84
CA PRO A 37 11.59 2.99 -16.17
C PRO A 37 11.75 1.70 -16.98
N ALA A 38 11.91 0.54 -16.34
CA ALA A 38 12.13 -0.74 -17.00
C ALA A 38 10.83 -1.54 -17.21
N LEU A 39 9.84 -1.40 -16.32
CA LEU A 39 8.59 -2.18 -16.35
C LEU A 39 7.34 -1.38 -16.71
N GLY A 40 7.47 -0.06 -16.89
CA GLY A 40 6.33 0.83 -17.03
C GLY A 40 5.63 1.08 -15.70
N GLU A 41 4.33 1.34 -15.74
CA GLU A 41 3.50 1.61 -14.55
C GLU A 41 3.10 0.29 -13.86
N LEU A 42 3.44 0.17 -12.58
CA LEU A 42 2.96 -0.90 -11.71
C LEU A 42 1.72 -0.43 -10.96
N VAL A 43 0.57 -0.98 -11.30
CA VAL A 43 -0.73 -0.69 -10.65
C VAL A 43 -1.14 -1.87 -9.77
N LEU A 44 -1.22 -1.62 -8.46
CA LEU A 44 -1.52 -2.64 -7.46
C LEU A 44 -2.80 -2.30 -6.69
N PRO A 45 -3.93 -2.93 -7.01
CA PRO A 45 -5.19 -2.67 -6.33
C PRO A 45 -5.22 -3.29 -4.94
N PHE A 46 -6.00 -2.66 -4.06
CA PHE A 46 -6.32 -3.21 -2.77
C PHE A 46 -7.72 -2.83 -2.32
N ARG A 47 -8.25 -3.65 -1.41
CA ARG A 47 -9.51 -3.40 -0.74
C ARG A 47 -9.41 -3.94 0.67
N SER A 48 -9.88 -3.16 1.63
CA SER A 48 -9.89 -3.52 3.04
C SER A 48 -11.23 -3.15 3.66
N ARG A 49 -11.72 -4.00 4.54
CA ARG A 49 -12.87 -3.71 5.40
C ARG A 49 -12.39 -3.00 6.66
N LEU A 50 -13.18 -2.05 7.14
CA LEU A 50 -12.98 -1.43 8.44
C LEU A 50 -13.94 -2.05 9.46
N GLU A 51 -13.39 -2.75 10.44
CA GLU A 51 -14.12 -3.36 11.55
C GLU A 51 -13.74 -2.62 12.84
N GLY A 52 -14.58 -1.67 13.26
CA GLY A 52 -14.26 -0.73 14.33
C GLY A 52 -13.08 0.14 13.94
N LEU A 53 -11.93 -0.09 14.58
CA LEU A 53 -10.67 0.59 14.30
C LEU A 53 -9.67 -0.26 13.51
N LYS A 54 -10.04 -1.46 13.08
CA LYS A 54 -9.12 -2.39 12.42
C LYS A 54 -9.42 -2.47 10.93
N LEU A 55 -8.38 -2.35 10.11
CA LEU A 55 -8.43 -2.61 8.68
C LEU A 55 -8.00 -4.05 8.39
N THR A 56 -8.89 -4.81 7.76
CA THR A 56 -8.65 -6.19 7.32
C THR A 56 -8.75 -6.28 5.80
N PRO A 57 -7.79 -6.89 5.10
CA PRO A 57 -7.81 -6.95 3.65
C PRO A 57 -8.92 -7.89 3.17
N LEU A 58 -9.59 -7.47 2.10
CA LEU A 58 -10.46 -8.33 1.31
C LEU A 58 -9.64 -9.01 0.21
N PRO A 59 -9.90 -10.28 -0.09
CA PRO A 59 -9.15 -11.01 -1.10
C PRO A 59 -9.38 -10.39 -2.49
N LEU A 60 -8.28 -10.17 -3.21
CA LEU A 60 -8.26 -9.75 -4.61
C LEU A 60 -7.37 -10.71 -5.43
N PRO A 61 -7.64 -10.87 -6.73
CA PRO A 61 -6.75 -11.63 -7.61
C PRO A 61 -5.39 -10.92 -7.72
N PRO A 62 -4.27 -11.67 -7.73
CA PRO A 62 -2.96 -11.07 -7.93
C PRO A 62 -2.78 -10.58 -9.38
N PRO A 63 -1.94 -9.56 -9.62
CA PRO A 63 -1.16 -8.83 -8.64
C PRO A 63 -2.01 -7.81 -7.85
N SER A 64 -1.90 -7.83 -6.53
CA SER A 64 -2.67 -6.95 -5.64
C SER A 64 -1.92 -6.67 -4.35
N LEU A 65 -2.42 -5.73 -3.53
CA LEU A 65 -1.96 -5.55 -2.15
C LEU A 65 -2.98 -6.06 -1.16
N ARG A 66 -2.48 -6.63 -0.06
CA ARG A 66 -3.24 -6.84 1.16
C ARG A 66 -2.87 -5.73 2.13
N VAL A 67 -3.83 -4.87 2.44
CA VAL A 67 -3.62 -3.76 3.36
C VAL A 67 -4.32 -4.07 4.68
N PHE A 68 -3.52 -4.33 5.70
CA PHE A 68 -3.94 -4.43 7.09
C PHE A 68 -3.71 -3.09 7.78
N GLY A 69 -4.35 -2.89 8.92
CA GLY A 69 -3.97 -1.77 9.77
C GLY A 69 -4.84 -1.56 10.98
N GLU A 70 -4.48 -0.53 11.72
CA GLU A 70 -5.21 -0.02 12.88
C GLU A 70 -5.32 1.50 12.78
N ALA A 71 -6.51 2.02 13.04
CA ALA A 71 -6.80 3.42 13.19
C ALA A 71 -6.80 3.78 14.67
N LYS A 72 -6.05 4.80 15.07
CA LYS A 72 -6.10 5.36 16.42
C LYS A 72 -6.54 6.81 16.34
N PRO A 73 -7.52 7.27 17.13
CA PRO A 73 -7.84 8.68 17.20
C PRO A 73 -6.63 9.46 17.71
N GLN A 74 -6.29 10.57 17.04
CA GLN A 74 -5.20 11.46 17.41
C GLN A 74 -5.63 12.91 17.18
N GLY A 75 -5.92 13.63 18.25
CA GLY A 75 -6.47 14.99 18.16
C GLY A 75 -7.81 15.01 17.43
N GLU A 76 -7.95 15.88 16.42
CA GLU A 76 -9.13 15.98 15.55
C GLU A 76 -9.11 14.96 14.38
N GLY A 77 -8.11 14.08 14.29
CA GLY A 77 -7.91 13.16 13.17
C GLY A 77 -7.64 11.71 13.60
N PHE A 78 -7.18 10.90 12.63
CA PHE A 78 -6.79 9.51 12.86
C PHE A 78 -5.33 9.26 12.47
N LEU A 79 -4.62 8.53 13.32
CA LEU A 79 -3.36 7.89 12.99
C LEU A 79 -3.63 6.46 12.51
N LEU A 80 -3.37 6.19 11.23
CA LEU A 80 -3.42 4.85 10.67
C LEU A 80 -2.03 4.21 10.70
N SER A 81 -1.89 3.10 11.41
CA SER A 81 -0.78 2.16 11.23
C SER A 81 -1.19 1.11 10.21
N LEU A 82 -0.65 1.14 9.00
CA LEU A 82 -0.95 0.17 7.95
C LEU A 82 0.19 -0.83 7.78
N GLU A 83 -0.13 -2.09 7.48
CA GLU A 83 0.81 -3.08 6.99
C GLU A 83 0.36 -3.50 5.58
N VAL A 84 1.25 -3.35 4.60
CA VAL A 84 1.00 -3.60 3.19
C VAL A 84 1.80 -4.82 2.77
N GLU A 85 1.11 -5.84 2.28
CA GLU A 85 1.70 -7.07 1.75
C GLU A 85 1.44 -7.16 0.24
N LEU A 86 2.50 -7.35 -0.54
CA LEU A 86 2.40 -7.60 -1.97
C LEU A 86 1.99 -9.06 -2.23
N ALA A 87 0.89 -9.25 -2.94
CA ALA A 87 0.42 -10.54 -3.43
C ALA A 87 0.70 -10.67 -4.93
N LEU A 88 1.52 -11.65 -5.29
CA LEU A 88 1.90 -11.96 -6.67
C LEU A 88 1.34 -13.31 -7.11
N PRO A 89 1.16 -13.54 -8.42
CA PRO A 89 0.77 -14.85 -8.91
C PRO A 89 1.89 -15.87 -8.67
N GLU A 90 1.56 -17.16 -8.74
CA GLU A 90 2.57 -18.21 -8.65
C GLU A 90 3.40 -18.29 -9.95
N GLY A 91 4.73 -18.16 -9.82
CA GLY A 91 5.64 -18.32 -10.95
C GLY A 91 5.87 -19.80 -11.30
N ARG A 92 5.33 -20.25 -12.43
CA ARG A 92 5.41 -21.63 -12.93
C ARG A 92 6.75 -21.88 -13.61
N THR A 93 7.23 -20.92 -14.39
CA THR A 93 8.53 -20.99 -15.09
C THR A 93 9.64 -20.25 -14.35
N TRP A 94 10.91 -20.53 -14.72
CA TRP A 94 12.04 -19.79 -14.16
C TRP A 94 11.98 -18.29 -14.51
N GLY A 95 11.61 -17.97 -15.76
CA GLY A 95 11.44 -16.59 -16.21
C GLY A 95 10.35 -15.85 -15.43
N GLU A 96 9.20 -16.49 -15.19
CA GLU A 96 8.14 -15.94 -14.36
C GLU A 96 8.62 -15.69 -12.93
N ARG A 97 9.32 -16.63 -12.31
CA ARG A 97 9.88 -16.43 -10.96
C ARG A 97 10.87 -15.26 -10.92
N ALA A 98 11.75 -15.14 -11.91
CA ALA A 98 12.71 -14.03 -11.99
C ALA A 98 11.99 -12.68 -12.15
N PHE A 99 10.96 -12.62 -12.99
CA PHE A 99 10.14 -11.43 -13.18
C PHE A 99 9.42 -11.03 -11.89
N LEU A 100 8.82 -11.98 -11.18
CA LEU A 100 8.14 -11.71 -9.91
C LEU A 100 9.09 -11.16 -8.86
N ARG A 101 10.33 -11.68 -8.78
CA ARG A 101 11.38 -11.12 -7.91
C ARG A 101 11.73 -9.67 -8.26
N LEU A 102 11.77 -9.34 -9.55
CA LEU A 102 12.01 -7.98 -10.00
C LEU A 102 10.86 -7.05 -9.56
N VAL A 103 9.61 -7.50 -9.69
CA VAL A 103 8.42 -6.74 -9.22
C VAL A 103 8.47 -6.53 -7.71
N GLU A 104 8.83 -7.55 -6.92
CA GLU A 104 9.02 -7.41 -5.47
C GLU A 104 10.06 -6.33 -5.12
N ALA A 105 11.21 -6.32 -5.82
CA ALA A 105 12.28 -5.36 -5.58
C ALA A 105 11.87 -3.93 -5.96
N ILE A 106 11.13 -3.76 -7.05
CA ILE A 106 10.63 -2.45 -7.48
C ILE A 106 9.62 -1.91 -6.47
N PHE A 107 8.71 -2.75 -6.02
CA PHE A 107 7.76 -2.40 -4.97
C PHE A 107 8.47 -1.96 -3.70
N ALA A 108 9.48 -2.73 -3.25
CA ALA A 108 10.29 -2.41 -2.08
C ALA A 108 10.92 -1.02 -2.17
N LEU A 109 11.62 -0.76 -3.27
CA LEU A 109 12.33 0.49 -3.50
C LEU A 109 11.38 1.68 -3.56
N GLY A 110 10.23 1.52 -4.22
CA GLY A 110 9.24 2.59 -4.30
C GLY A 110 8.59 2.89 -2.93
N MET A 111 8.37 1.85 -2.10
CA MET A 111 7.87 2.02 -0.74
C MET A 111 8.89 2.68 0.19
N GLU A 112 10.16 2.27 0.11
CA GLU A 112 11.25 2.90 0.88
C GLU A 112 11.38 4.38 0.55
N ARG A 113 11.37 4.74 -0.74
CA ARG A 113 11.42 6.15 -1.17
C ARG A 113 10.24 6.96 -0.63
N ALA A 114 9.03 6.42 -0.74
CA ALA A 114 7.81 7.07 -0.24
C ALA A 114 7.87 7.28 1.29
N LEU A 115 8.41 6.31 2.03
CA LEU A 115 8.58 6.39 3.48
C LEU A 115 9.69 7.37 3.90
N SER A 116 10.84 7.34 3.21
CA SER A 116 11.99 8.22 3.52
C SER A 116 11.68 9.68 3.26
N GLN A 117 10.92 10.00 2.20
CA GLN A 117 10.47 11.38 1.94
C GLN A 117 9.56 11.92 3.05
N ARG A 118 8.80 11.05 3.71
CA ARG A 118 7.90 11.41 4.81
C ARG A 118 8.66 11.64 6.13
N ALA A 119 9.75 10.91 6.36
CA ALA A 119 10.63 11.13 7.51
C ALA A 119 11.42 12.46 7.41
N GLY A 120 11.53 13.04 6.21
CA GLY A 120 12.22 14.32 5.96
C GLY A 120 11.36 15.58 6.11
N LEU A 121 10.06 15.46 6.40
CA LEU A 121 9.14 16.60 6.57
C LEU A 121 8.82 16.93 8.04
N GLY A 122 9.74 16.58 8.94
CA GLY A 122 9.73 17.03 10.33
C GLY A 122 10.84 18.05 10.60
N VAL A 123 10.69 19.26 10.06
CA VAL A 123 11.37 20.48 10.56
C VAL A 123 10.32 21.59 10.65
#